data_AF-A0A7C7SYT2-F1
#
_entry.id   AF-A0A7C7SYT2-F1
#
_cell.length_a   1.000
_cell.length_b   1.000
_cell.length_c   1.000
_cell.angle_alpha   90.00
_cell.angle_beta   90.00
_cell.angle_gamma   90.00
#
_symmetry.space_group_name_H-M   'P 1'
#
loop_
_entity.id
_entity.type
_entity.pdbx_description
1 polymer ?
#
loop_
_entity_poly.entity_id
_entity_poly.type
_entity_poly.pdbx_seq_one_letter_code
_entity_poly.pdbx_strand_id
1 'polypeptide(L)'
;MSDPKKKDTSFEDLLRDAKAAIGEVDNERKALKDAHNASAIGQISKQVTAIHKTFNQVSQAGMWVYNNIIDPVVSSGVIGWPFRTYGKLWNWAVYKEDAEGERVFSKRNAGLMLCATLAAGLNVGPIMTNTAELAWDTAWMATTTRTETWYLGQSQEIYPDSNIFSTRGCESITCSDQDSIYFRIKPSIAHNIRSLVQDGSFFYSDFVAAAIPNDTNSCEVTYYGTRAKTFVRGFDIYPQILNVECSPLSVNGGALQAPQQPAPAMP
;
A
#
# COMPACT_ATOMS: atom_id res chain seq x y z
N MET A 1 -17.49 -1.20 100.11
CA MET A 1 -17.64 0.03 99.31
C MET A 1 -16.32 0.20 98.56
N SER A 2 -16.20 -0.46 97.41
CA SER A 2 -14.96 -0.54 96.63
C SER A 2 -15.10 0.40 95.44
N ASP A 3 -14.26 1.42 95.41
CA ASP A 3 -14.38 2.59 94.56
C ASP A 3 -14.22 2.23 93.06
N PRO A 4 -15.24 2.41 92.20
CA PRO A 4 -15.20 2.01 90.79
C PRO A 4 -14.21 2.82 89.94
N LYS A 5 -13.72 3.98 90.42
CA LYS A 5 -12.84 4.87 89.65
C LYS A 5 -11.39 4.38 89.47
N LYS A 6 -10.94 3.39 90.23
CA LYS A 6 -9.52 2.96 90.22
C LYS A 6 -9.19 1.91 89.15
N LYS A 7 -10.21 1.26 88.56
CA LYS A 7 -10.02 0.22 87.52
C LYS A 7 -9.97 0.80 86.11
N ASP A 8 -10.74 1.84 85.84
CA ASP A 8 -10.82 2.46 84.49
C ASP A 8 -9.51 3.17 84.12
N THR A 9 -8.84 3.82 85.08
CA THR A 9 -7.52 4.44 84.86
C THR A 9 -6.45 3.42 84.48
N SER A 10 -6.46 2.24 85.11
CA SER A 10 -5.46 1.20 84.83
C SER A 10 -5.58 0.60 83.42
N PHE A 11 -6.78 0.55 82.84
CA PHE A 11 -6.98 0.00 81.50
C PHE A 11 -6.67 1.03 80.41
N GLU A 12 -7.04 2.29 80.62
CA GLU A 12 -6.66 3.39 79.72
C GLU A 12 -5.15 3.60 79.68
N ASP A 13 -4.47 3.48 80.82
CA ASP A 13 -3.00 3.54 80.89
C ASP A 13 -2.36 2.39 80.09
N LEU A 14 -2.88 1.16 80.19
CA LEU A 14 -2.40 0.01 79.40
C LEU A 14 -2.62 0.19 77.89
N LEU A 15 -3.74 0.76 77.47
CA LEU A 15 -3.99 1.05 76.04
C LEU A 15 -3.11 2.18 75.51
N ARG A 16 -2.79 3.17 76.35
CA ARG A 16 -1.85 4.23 76.00
C ARG A 16 -0.44 3.66 75.83
N ASP A 17 -0.01 2.80 76.73
CA ASP A 17 1.31 2.17 76.68
C ASP A 17 1.41 1.20 75.50
N ALA A 18 0.36 0.44 75.19
CA ALA A 18 0.32 -0.42 74.01
C ALA A 18 0.38 0.39 72.69
N LYS A 19 -0.32 1.52 72.60
CA LYS A 19 -0.23 2.42 71.44
C LYS A 19 1.15 3.07 71.32
N ALA A 20 1.77 3.44 72.43
CA ALA A 20 3.12 3.97 72.45
C ALA A 20 4.12 2.93 71.95
N ALA A 21 4.02 1.68 72.43
CA ALA A 21 4.86 0.57 71.98
C ALA A 21 4.66 0.24 70.49
N ILE A 22 3.43 0.24 69.99
CA ILE A 22 3.15 0.05 68.54
C ILE A 22 3.77 1.19 67.73
N GLY A 23 3.62 2.44 68.18
CA GLY A 23 4.21 3.60 67.51
C GLY A 23 5.74 3.56 67.49
N GLU A 24 6.36 3.05 68.55
CA GLU A 24 7.81 2.84 68.63
C GLU A 24 8.29 1.78 67.64
N VAL A 25 7.61 0.63 67.57
CA VAL A 25 7.92 -0.44 66.62
C VAL A 25 7.76 0.01 65.16
N ASP A 26 6.72 0.78 64.84
CA ASP A 26 6.53 1.33 63.49
C ASP A 26 7.60 2.37 63.13
N ASN A 27 8.03 3.19 64.09
CA ASN A 27 9.13 4.14 63.90
C ASN A 27 10.46 3.42 63.68
N GLU A 28 10.76 2.38 64.45
CA GLU A 28 11.95 1.54 64.24
C GLU A 28 11.91 0.85 62.89
N ARG A 29 10.77 0.30 62.49
CA ARG A 29 10.60 -0.36 61.17
C ARG A 29 10.79 0.62 60.03
N LYS A 30 10.34 1.87 60.20
CA LYS A 30 10.53 2.95 59.23
C LYS A 30 12.01 3.37 59.18
N ALA A 31 12.67 3.53 60.32
CA ALA A 31 14.09 3.83 60.39
C ALA A 31 14.96 2.71 59.78
N LEU A 32 14.61 1.44 60.01
CA LEU A 32 15.26 0.28 59.38
C LEU A 32 15.04 0.25 57.87
N LYS A 33 13.83 0.55 57.39
CA LYS A 33 13.56 0.70 55.96
C LYS A 33 14.35 1.85 55.35
N ASP A 34 14.46 2.97 56.05
CA ASP A 34 15.18 4.15 55.57
C ASP A 34 16.71 3.91 55.57
N ALA A 35 17.25 3.24 56.59
CA ALA A 35 18.64 2.80 56.65
C ALA A 35 18.96 1.74 55.57
N HIS A 36 18.07 0.75 55.39
CA HIS A 36 18.19 -0.22 54.30
C HIS A 36 18.16 0.50 52.94
N ASN A 37 17.22 1.42 52.73
CA ASN A 37 17.07 2.22 51.51
C ASN A 37 18.26 3.16 51.23
N ALA A 38 18.94 3.65 52.27
CA ALA A 38 20.13 4.48 52.18
C ALA A 38 21.42 3.64 51.94
N SER A 39 21.39 2.34 52.24
CA SER A 39 22.51 1.44 51.98
C SER A 39 22.67 1.11 50.49
N ALA A 40 23.90 0.78 50.08
CA ALA A 40 24.20 0.33 48.71
C ALA A 40 23.36 -0.89 48.30
N ILE A 41 23.09 -1.81 49.24
CA ILE A 41 22.25 -3.00 49.02
C ILE A 41 20.79 -2.59 48.75
N GLY A 42 20.27 -1.60 49.48
CA GLY A 42 18.93 -1.07 49.23
C GLY A 42 18.79 -0.33 47.92
N GLN A 43 19.80 0.46 47.51
CA GLN A 43 19.80 1.11 46.20
C GLN A 43 19.83 0.09 45.05
N ILE A 44 20.63 -0.98 45.17
CA ILE A 44 20.66 -2.09 44.20
C ILE A 44 19.30 -2.80 44.17
N SER A 45 18.70 -3.10 45.33
CA SER A 45 17.38 -3.75 45.38
C SER A 45 16.28 -2.89 44.73
N LYS A 46 16.32 -1.57 44.90
CA LYS A 46 15.40 -0.63 44.25
C LYS A 46 15.59 -0.60 42.74
N GLN A 47 16.83 -0.57 42.26
CA GLN A 47 17.12 -0.61 40.83
C GLN A 47 16.68 -1.92 40.19
N VAL A 48 16.98 -3.07 40.82
CA VAL A 48 16.55 -4.38 40.32
C VAL A 48 15.02 -4.49 40.30
N THR A 49 14.34 -4.02 41.35
CA THR A 49 12.87 -4.03 41.40
C THR A 49 12.26 -3.08 40.36
N ALA A 50 12.86 -1.92 40.13
CA ALA A 50 12.43 -0.97 39.11
C ALA A 50 12.60 -1.55 37.70
N ILE A 51 13.76 -2.14 37.39
CA ILE A 51 14.03 -2.80 36.10
C ILE A 51 13.05 -3.95 35.87
N HIS A 52 12.84 -4.79 36.88
CA HIS A 52 11.90 -5.90 36.80
C HIS A 52 10.45 -5.42 36.57
N LYS A 53 10.04 -4.36 37.26
CA LYS A 53 8.72 -3.74 37.06
C LYS A 53 8.57 -3.17 35.65
N THR A 54 9.58 -2.47 35.15
CA THR A 54 9.58 -1.91 33.78
C THR A 54 9.52 -3.04 32.74
N PHE A 55 10.30 -4.11 32.92
CA PHE A 55 10.28 -5.26 32.02
C PHE A 55 8.93 -5.99 32.03
N ASN A 56 8.33 -6.16 33.21
CA ASN A 56 6.98 -6.71 33.34
C ASN A 56 5.92 -5.80 32.71
N GLN A 57 6.03 -4.48 32.86
CA GLN A 57 5.10 -3.55 32.22
C GLN A 57 5.24 -3.58 30.69
N VAL A 58 6.46 -3.62 30.16
CA VAL A 58 6.71 -3.71 28.72
C VAL A 58 6.20 -5.04 28.15
N SER A 59 6.45 -6.16 28.84
CA SER A 59 5.97 -7.47 28.38
C SER A 59 4.46 -7.61 28.49
N GLN A 60 3.82 -7.08 29.54
CA GLN A 60 2.36 -7.05 29.65
C GLN A 60 1.72 -6.16 28.57
N ALA A 61 2.31 -4.99 28.28
CA ALA A 61 1.87 -4.15 27.18
C ALA A 61 2.03 -4.88 25.83
N GLY A 62 3.15 -5.56 25.62
CA GLY A 62 3.39 -6.39 24.42
C GLY A 62 2.38 -7.53 24.29
N MET A 63 2.10 -8.27 25.37
CA MET A 63 1.08 -9.32 25.39
C MET A 63 -0.32 -8.76 25.16
N TRP A 64 -0.65 -7.61 25.72
CA TRP A 64 -1.94 -6.96 25.48
C TRP A 64 -2.11 -6.58 24.01
N VAL A 65 -1.10 -5.98 23.38
CA VAL A 65 -1.11 -5.65 21.94
C VAL A 65 -1.24 -6.91 21.10
N TYR A 66 -0.47 -7.95 21.44
CA TYR A 66 -0.53 -9.21 20.71
C TYR A 66 -1.93 -9.84 20.77
N ASN A 67 -2.49 -9.98 21.97
CA ASN A 67 -3.79 -10.66 22.17
C ASN A 67 -4.99 -9.82 21.69
N ASN A 68 -4.95 -8.49 21.81
CA ASN A 68 -6.10 -7.64 21.48
C ASN A 68 -6.05 -7.03 20.07
N ILE A 69 -4.88 -7.01 19.43
CA ILE A 69 -4.72 -6.36 18.12
C ILE A 69 -4.19 -7.37 17.11
N ILE A 70 -3.05 -8.01 17.37
CA ILE A 70 -2.39 -8.86 16.37
C ILE A 70 -3.18 -10.16 16.16
N ASP A 71 -3.44 -10.92 17.22
CA ASP A 71 -4.14 -12.21 17.14
C ASP A 71 -5.54 -12.13 16.51
N PRO A 72 -6.43 -11.18 16.87
CA PRO A 72 -7.74 -11.06 16.22
C PRO A 72 -7.62 -10.67 14.73
N VAL A 73 -6.62 -9.88 14.36
CA VAL A 73 -6.38 -9.50 12.96
C VAL A 73 -5.81 -10.67 12.15
N VAL A 74 -4.90 -11.47 12.72
CA VAL A 74 -4.26 -12.62 12.06
C VAL A 74 -5.19 -13.84 11.99
N SER A 75 -6.09 -14.01 12.97
CA SER A 75 -7.06 -15.10 13.02
C SER A 75 -8.30 -14.87 12.15
N SER A 76 -8.58 -13.60 11.80
CA SER A 76 -9.60 -13.22 10.81
C SER A 76 -9.33 -13.87 9.44
N GLY A 77 -10.36 -14.43 8.80
CA GLY A 77 -10.19 -15.17 7.53
C GLY A 77 -9.64 -14.30 6.39
N VAL A 78 -10.33 -13.20 6.07
CA VAL A 78 -9.98 -12.34 4.92
C VAL A 78 -8.84 -11.39 5.28
N ILE A 79 -8.87 -10.81 6.48
CA ILE A 79 -7.86 -9.82 6.90
C ILE A 79 -6.58 -10.50 7.39
N GLY A 80 -6.69 -11.70 7.97
CA GLY A 80 -5.54 -12.44 8.49
C GLY A 80 -4.76 -13.23 7.44
N TRP A 81 -5.37 -13.55 6.29
CA TRP A 81 -4.67 -14.21 5.18
C TRP A 81 -3.33 -13.55 4.78
N PRO A 82 -3.25 -12.22 4.57
CA PRO A 82 -1.98 -11.58 4.25
C PRO A 82 -0.96 -11.68 5.39
N PHE A 83 -1.39 -11.55 6.65
CA PHE A 83 -0.47 -11.65 7.79
C PHE A 83 0.04 -13.08 8.00
N ARG A 84 -0.80 -14.10 7.80
CA ARG A 84 -0.38 -15.51 7.86
C ARG A 84 0.59 -15.84 6.74
N THR A 85 0.37 -15.27 5.56
CA THR A 85 1.27 -15.42 4.40
C THR A 85 2.60 -14.73 4.67
N TYR A 86 2.57 -13.52 5.24
CA TYR A 86 3.77 -12.82 5.71
C TYR A 86 4.53 -13.61 6.78
N GLY A 87 3.83 -14.24 7.74
CA GLY A 87 4.45 -15.11 8.74
C GLY A 87 5.15 -16.33 8.14
N LYS A 88 4.57 -16.95 7.10
CA LYS A 88 5.23 -18.03 6.34
C LYS A 88 6.47 -17.53 5.60
N LEU A 89 6.37 -16.37 4.95
CA LEU A 89 7.48 -15.74 4.24
C LEU A 89 8.62 -15.38 5.20
N TRP A 90 8.28 -14.81 6.36
CA TRP A 90 9.22 -14.51 7.43
C TRP A 90 9.93 -15.77 7.91
N ASN A 91 9.17 -16.84 8.20
CA ASN A 91 9.76 -18.08 8.66
C ASN A 91 10.70 -18.69 7.61
N TRP A 92 10.33 -18.64 6.33
CA TRP A 92 11.15 -19.12 5.23
C TRP A 92 12.41 -18.28 5.00
N ALA A 93 12.30 -16.94 5.09
CA ALA A 93 13.42 -16.05 4.81
C ALA A 93 14.41 -15.96 5.99
N VAL A 94 13.90 -15.96 7.23
CA VAL A 94 14.69 -15.66 8.43
C VAL A 94 15.31 -16.91 9.07
N TYR A 95 14.62 -18.04 9.03
CA TYR A 95 15.13 -19.29 9.60
C TYR A 95 15.80 -20.10 8.50
N LYS A 96 17.00 -20.61 8.79
CA LYS A 96 17.75 -21.51 7.92
C LYS A 96 17.95 -22.84 8.61
N GLU A 97 18.06 -23.91 7.83
CA GLU A 97 18.50 -25.20 8.35
C GLU A 97 20.02 -25.19 8.50
N ASP A 98 20.50 -25.61 9.67
CA ASP A 98 21.92 -25.81 9.96
C ASP A 98 22.43 -27.11 9.30
N ALA A 99 23.73 -27.37 9.37
CA ALA A 99 24.34 -28.60 8.86
C ALA A 99 23.74 -29.88 9.48
N GLU A 100 23.19 -29.76 10.69
CA GLU A 100 22.51 -30.81 11.46
C GLU A 100 20.99 -30.88 11.18
N GLY A 101 20.46 -30.03 10.29
CA GLY A 101 19.05 -30.01 9.91
C GLY A 101 18.12 -29.25 10.87
N GLU A 102 18.67 -28.63 11.92
CA GLU A 102 17.90 -27.82 12.88
C GLU A 102 17.66 -26.41 12.35
N ARG A 103 16.47 -25.86 12.61
CA ARG A 103 16.11 -24.51 12.16
C ARG A 103 16.68 -23.43 13.07
N VAL A 104 17.72 -22.77 12.61
CA VAL A 104 18.40 -21.68 13.32
C VAL A 104 17.97 -20.31 12.81
N PHE A 105 17.82 -19.36 13.75
CA PHE A 105 17.46 -17.98 13.45
C PHE A 105 18.67 -17.22 12.88
N SER A 106 18.58 -16.74 11.63
CA SER A 106 19.65 -15.97 11.02
C SER A 106 19.46 -14.46 11.27
N LYS A 107 20.32 -13.88 12.11
CA LYS A 107 20.30 -12.43 12.41
C LYS A 107 20.44 -11.56 11.15
N ARG A 108 21.26 -11.99 10.19
CA ARG A 108 21.47 -11.27 8.91
C ARG A 108 20.18 -11.26 8.09
N ASN A 109 19.55 -12.41 7.91
CA ASN A 109 18.32 -12.50 7.12
C ASN A 109 17.15 -11.80 7.82
N ALA A 110 17.08 -11.88 9.16
CA ALA A 110 16.12 -11.10 9.94
C ALA A 110 16.28 -9.59 9.68
N GLY A 111 17.53 -9.09 9.70
CA GLY A 111 17.82 -7.69 9.40
C GLY A 111 17.41 -7.29 7.97
N LEU A 112 17.77 -8.11 6.97
CA LEU A 112 17.37 -7.88 5.58
C LEU A 112 15.84 -7.90 5.40
N MET A 113 15.16 -8.86 6.02
CA MET A 113 13.71 -8.97 5.96
C MET A 113 13.02 -7.78 6.61
N LEU A 114 13.54 -7.28 7.73
CA LEU A 114 13.06 -6.04 8.36
C LEU A 114 13.23 -4.83 7.45
N CYS A 115 14.41 -4.65 6.84
CA CYS A 115 14.64 -3.57 5.89
C CYS A 115 13.70 -3.67 4.68
N ALA A 116 13.51 -4.87 4.13
CA ALA A 116 12.60 -5.10 3.01
C ALA A 116 11.14 -4.82 3.39
N THR A 117 10.73 -5.23 4.60
CA THR A 117 9.37 -4.98 5.10
C THR A 117 9.13 -3.49 5.33
N LEU A 118 10.11 -2.77 5.86
CA LEU A 118 10.04 -1.31 6.01
C LEU A 118 9.97 -0.61 4.65
N ALA A 119 10.82 -1.01 3.69
CA ALA A 119 10.79 -0.46 2.33
C ALA A 119 9.44 -0.72 1.64
N ALA A 120 8.91 -1.94 1.74
CA ALA A 120 7.59 -2.27 1.24
C ALA A 120 6.49 -1.46 1.96
N GLY A 121 6.60 -1.32 3.29
CA GLY A 121 5.70 -0.53 4.14
C GLY A 121 5.59 0.93 3.71
N LEU A 122 6.73 1.57 3.42
CA LEU A 122 6.79 2.95 2.92
C LEU A 122 6.21 3.10 1.50
N ASN A 123 6.13 2.00 0.73
CA ASN A 123 5.66 2.00 -0.65
C ASN A 123 4.31 1.29 -0.83
N VAL A 124 3.58 0.93 0.25
CA VAL A 124 2.31 0.19 0.14
C VAL A 124 1.30 0.93 -0.75
N GLY A 125 1.16 2.24 -0.58
CA GLY A 125 0.25 3.06 -1.39
C GLY A 125 0.55 2.95 -2.90
N PRO A 126 1.75 3.36 -3.35
CA PRO A 126 2.16 3.23 -4.75
C PRO A 126 2.08 1.80 -5.30
N ILE A 127 2.44 0.79 -4.50
CA ILE A 127 2.36 -0.62 -4.92
C ILE A 127 0.90 -1.01 -5.17
N MET A 128 -0.02 -0.65 -4.27
CA MET A 128 -1.43 -0.95 -4.43
C MET A 128 -2.05 -0.23 -5.63
N THR A 129 -1.74 1.05 -5.82
CA THR A 129 -2.28 1.81 -6.96
C THR A 129 -1.77 1.26 -8.29
N ASN A 130 -0.47 1.00 -8.40
CA ASN A 130 0.13 0.50 -9.65
C ASN A 130 -0.33 -0.92 -9.99
N THR A 131 -0.54 -1.78 -8.98
CA THR A 131 -1.06 -3.14 -9.21
C THR A 131 -2.54 -3.13 -9.58
N ALA A 132 -3.34 -2.24 -8.98
CA ALA A 132 -4.73 -2.07 -9.36
C ALA A 132 -4.86 -1.52 -10.78
N GLU A 133 -4.07 -0.52 -11.16
CA GLU A 133 -4.04 0.02 -12.52
C GLU A 133 -3.59 -1.03 -13.53
N LEU A 134 -2.53 -1.79 -13.23
CA LEU A 134 -2.09 -2.91 -14.07
C LEU A 134 -3.20 -3.93 -14.28
N ALA A 135 -3.88 -4.35 -13.21
CA ALA A 135 -4.98 -5.30 -13.29
C ALA A 135 -6.14 -4.75 -14.11
N TRP A 136 -6.49 -3.48 -13.90
CA TRP A 136 -7.55 -2.78 -14.63
C TRP A 136 -7.25 -2.68 -16.12
N ASP A 137 -6.10 -2.09 -16.49
CA ASP A 137 -5.70 -1.91 -17.89
C ASP A 137 -5.58 -3.28 -18.58
N THR A 138 -5.02 -4.30 -17.90
CA THR A 138 -4.92 -5.66 -18.46
C THR A 138 -6.29 -6.30 -18.69
N ALA A 139 -7.22 -6.18 -17.74
CA ALA A 139 -8.56 -6.72 -17.88
C ALA A 139 -9.33 -6.03 -19.02
N TRP A 140 -9.22 -4.71 -19.13
CA TRP A 140 -9.84 -3.95 -20.21
C TRP A 140 -9.22 -4.27 -21.56
N MET A 141 -7.90 -4.35 -21.67
CA MET A 141 -7.24 -4.79 -22.91
C MET A 141 -7.70 -6.19 -23.32
N ALA A 142 -7.77 -7.15 -22.39
CA ALA A 142 -8.19 -8.51 -22.70
C ALA A 142 -9.63 -8.61 -23.21
N THR A 143 -10.50 -7.68 -22.83
CA THR A 143 -11.95 -7.75 -23.12
C THR A 143 -12.42 -6.79 -24.21
N THR A 144 -11.70 -5.69 -24.44
CA THR A 144 -12.18 -4.59 -25.28
C THR A 144 -11.21 -4.12 -26.36
N THR A 145 -10.04 -4.75 -26.51
CA THR A 145 -9.10 -4.39 -27.58
C THR A 145 -9.74 -4.57 -28.96
N ARG A 146 -9.65 -3.53 -29.79
CA ARG A 146 -10.10 -3.53 -31.19
C ARG A 146 -9.13 -2.74 -32.05
N THR A 147 -9.08 -3.10 -33.33
CA THR A 147 -8.35 -2.38 -34.36
C THR A 147 -9.33 -1.89 -35.40
N GLU A 148 -9.41 -0.57 -35.60
CA GLU A 148 -10.38 0.06 -36.49
C GLU A 148 -9.79 1.30 -37.15
N THR A 149 -10.32 1.66 -38.32
CA THR A 149 -9.95 2.90 -39.01
C THR A 149 -10.72 4.07 -38.42
N TRP A 150 -9.98 5.09 -37.96
CA TRP A 150 -10.51 6.34 -37.44
C TRP A 150 -9.83 7.51 -38.13
N TYR A 151 -10.59 8.58 -38.35
CA TYR A 151 -10.01 9.85 -38.76
C TYR A 151 -9.51 10.57 -37.52
N LEU A 152 -8.20 10.48 -37.28
CA LEU A 152 -7.55 11.12 -36.14
C LEU A 152 -6.95 12.46 -36.56
N GLY A 153 -6.93 13.39 -35.62
CA GLY A 153 -6.21 14.65 -35.75
C GLY A 153 -6.05 15.34 -34.40
N GLN A 154 -5.37 16.48 -34.41
CA GLN A 154 -5.23 17.36 -33.23
C GLN A 154 -4.73 16.61 -31.98
N SER A 155 -3.63 15.86 -32.10
CA SER A 155 -2.96 15.25 -30.94
C SER A 155 -2.42 16.36 -30.03
N GLN A 156 -2.90 16.41 -28.79
CA GLN A 156 -2.53 17.43 -27.81
C GLN A 156 -2.08 16.78 -26.51
N GLU A 157 -1.03 17.30 -25.92
CA GLU A 157 -0.58 16.91 -24.60
C GLU A 157 -1.47 17.55 -23.53
N ILE A 158 -2.06 16.74 -22.65
CA ILE A 158 -2.98 17.22 -21.59
C ILE A 158 -2.28 17.24 -20.24
N TYR A 159 -1.37 16.31 -19.99
CA TYR A 159 -0.57 16.26 -18.76
C TYR A 159 0.91 16.07 -19.10
N PRO A 160 1.71 17.16 -19.14
CA PRO A 160 3.12 17.10 -19.53
C PRO A 160 3.97 16.25 -18.58
N ASP A 161 3.73 16.36 -17.28
CA ASP A 161 4.49 15.64 -16.26
C ASP A 161 4.29 14.11 -16.31
N SER A 162 3.24 13.65 -17.01
CA SER A 162 2.86 12.23 -17.10
C SER A 162 2.83 11.70 -18.53
N ASN A 163 3.28 12.49 -19.53
CA ASN A 163 3.27 12.15 -20.95
C ASN A 163 1.91 11.62 -21.44
N ILE A 164 0.81 12.25 -21.00
CA ILE A 164 -0.54 11.87 -21.39
C ILE A 164 -1.02 12.76 -22.52
N PHE A 165 -1.28 12.14 -23.66
CA PHE A 165 -1.81 12.81 -24.84
C PHE A 165 -3.29 12.47 -25.03
N SER A 166 -3.98 13.38 -25.71
CA SER A 166 -5.35 13.20 -26.13
C SER A 166 -5.45 13.55 -27.60
N THR A 167 -6.13 12.69 -28.35
CA THR A 167 -6.43 12.93 -29.76
C THR A 167 -7.92 12.85 -29.99
N ARG A 168 -8.42 13.66 -30.92
CA ARG A 168 -9.80 13.62 -31.35
C ARG A 168 -9.90 12.62 -32.49
N GLY A 169 -10.79 11.63 -32.34
CA GLY A 169 -11.10 10.66 -33.38
C GLY A 169 -12.54 10.76 -33.87
N CYS A 170 -12.69 10.61 -35.17
CA CYS A 170 -13.96 10.72 -35.87
C CYS A 170 -14.21 9.52 -36.79
N GLU A 171 -15.44 9.00 -36.84
CA GLU A 171 -15.81 7.89 -37.74
C GLU A 171 -15.90 8.33 -39.20
N SER A 172 -16.11 9.63 -39.44
CA SER A 172 -16.14 10.27 -40.75
C SER A 172 -15.19 11.47 -40.81
N ILE A 173 -14.74 11.82 -42.02
CA ILE A 173 -13.81 12.94 -42.28
C ILE A 173 -14.33 14.25 -41.68
N THR A 174 -15.63 14.50 -41.77
CA THR A 174 -16.31 15.61 -41.09
C THR A 174 -17.02 15.09 -39.85
N CYS A 175 -16.71 15.66 -38.69
CA CYS A 175 -17.36 15.30 -37.43
C CYS A 175 -17.67 16.54 -36.59
N SER A 176 -18.78 16.48 -35.86
CA SER A 176 -19.16 17.47 -34.87
C SER A 176 -18.54 17.12 -33.50
N ASP A 177 -18.58 18.04 -32.53
CA ASP A 177 -18.20 17.75 -31.12
C ASP A 177 -19.14 16.75 -30.44
N GLN A 178 -20.32 16.56 -31.03
CA GLN A 178 -21.24 15.53 -30.60
C GLN A 178 -20.78 14.18 -31.13
N ASP A 179 -20.28 14.05 -32.35
CA ASP A 179 -19.98 12.74 -32.95
C ASP A 179 -18.51 12.30 -32.84
N SER A 180 -17.65 13.18 -32.31
CA SER A 180 -16.25 12.85 -32.02
C SER A 180 -16.09 12.12 -30.68
N ILE A 181 -15.10 11.22 -30.64
CA ILE A 181 -14.64 10.57 -29.41
C ILE A 181 -13.21 11.03 -29.15
N TYR A 182 -12.88 11.27 -27.88
CA TYR A 182 -11.51 11.55 -27.48
C TYR A 182 -10.83 10.27 -27.06
N PHE A 183 -9.68 10.00 -27.64
CA PHE A 183 -8.81 8.90 -27.24
C PHE A 183 -7.68 9.43 -26.36
N ARG A 184 -7.25 8.61 -25.41
CA ARG A 184 -6.11 8.90 -24.55
C ARG A 184 -4.91 8.04 -24.93
N ILE A 185 -3.74 8.61 -24.81
CA ILE A 185 -2.47 7.90 -24.98
C ILE A 185 -1.71 8.15 -23.68
N LYS A 186 -1.63 7.14 -22.82
CA LYS A 186 -0.93 7.23 -21.52
C LYS A 186 0.12 6.13 -21.41
N PRO A 187 1.26 6.38 -20.74
CA PRO A 187 2.17 5.32 -20.35
C PRO A 187 1.53 4.47 -19.24
N SER A 188 1.59 3.15 -19.37
CA SER A 188 1.14 2.19 -18.35
C SER A 188 2.04 0.96 -18.36
N ILE A 189 2.22 0.33 -17.19
CA ILE A 189 2.96 -0.94 -17.08
C ILE A 189 2.33 -2.01 -17.98
N ALA A 190 1.00 -2.02 -18.08
CA ALA A 190 0.27 -2.97 -18.91
C ALA A 190 0.61 -2.79 -20.40
N HIS A 191 0.72 -1.53 -20.87
CA HIS A 191 1.11 -1.22 -22.25
C HIS A 191 2.54 -1.65 -22.53
N ASN A 192 3.46 -1.40 -21.59
CA ASN A 192 4.85 -1.85 -21.70
C ASN A 192 4.95 -3.37 -21.83
N ILE A 193 4.23 -4.12 -20.99
CA ILE A 193 4.20 -5.58 -21.06
C ILE A 193 3.67 -6.05 -22.42
N ARG A 194 2.55 -5.46 -22.89
CA ARG A 194 1.97 -5.81 -24.19
C ARG A 194 2.93 -5.51 -25.35
N SER A 195 3.50 -4.31 -25.38
CA SER A 195 4.44 -3.85 -26.41
C SER A 195 5.70 -4.73 -26.45
N LEU A 196 6.23 -5.12 -25.28
CA LEU A 196 7.36 -6.05 -25.21
C LEU A 196 7.03 -7.43 -25.77
N VAL A 197 5.80 -7.91 -25.55
CA VAL A 197 5.35 -9.22 -26.02
C VAL A 197 5.04 -9.22 -27.52
N GLN A 198 4.47 -8.15 -28.06
CA GLN A 198 4.04 -8.09 -29.47
C GLN A 198 5.13 -7.54 -30.40
N ASP A 199 5.77 -6.45 -29.98
CA ASP A 199 6.65 -5.64 -30.83
C ASP A 199 8.12 -5.74 -30.41
N GLY A 200 8.41 -6.42 -29.28
CA GLY A 200 9.77 -6.56 -28.74
C GLY A 200 10.39 -5.27 -28.20
N SER A 201 9.59 -4.21 -28.04
CA SER A 201 10.04 -2.88 -27.60
C SER A 201 9.13 -2.29 -26.52
N PHE A 202 9.62 -1.29 -25.79
CA PHE A 202 8.83 -0.59 -24.77
C PHE A 202 7.77 0.32 -25.41
N PHE A 203 6.67 0.52 -24.69
CA PHE A 203 5.61 1.42 -25.14
C PHE A 203 5.97 2.87 -24.77
N TYR A 204 5.98 3.74 -25.77
CA TYR A 204 6.24 5.16 -25.59
C TYR A 204 5.07 5.98 -26.12
N SER A 205 4.39 6.70 -25.23
CA SER A 205 3.16 7.44 -25.56
C SER A 205 3.41 8.62 -26.50
N ASP A 206 4.57 9.26 -26.39
CA ASP A 206 5.02 10.36 -27.25
C ASP A 206 5.24 9.91 -28.70
N PHE A 207 5.78 8.70 -28.93
CA PHE A 207 5.94 8.16 -30.28
C PHE A 207 4.59 7.86 -30.95
N VAL A 208 3.66 7.28 -30.19
CA VAL A 208 2.29 7.03 -30.67
C VAL A 208 1.57 8.35 -30.94
N ALA A 209 1.74 9.35 -30.06
CA ALA A 209 1.14 10.66 -30.24
C ALA A 209 1.74 11.42 -31.44
N ALA A 210 3.05 11.28 -31.68
CA ALA A 210 3.76 11.91 -32.79
C ALA A 210 3.43 11.29 -34.15
N ALA A 211 3.04 10.01 -34.17
CA ALA A 211 2.57 9.34 -35.38
C ALA A 211 1.20 9.88 -35.87
N ILE A 212 0.46 10.61 -35.04
CA ILE A 212 -0.81 11.26 -35.40
C ILE A 212 -0.51 12.69 -35.88
N PRO A 213 -0.69 13.00 -37.17
CA PRO A 213 -0.47 14.35 -37.66
C PRO A 213 -1.50 15.32 -37.09
N ASN A 214 -1.17 16.61 -37.12
CA ASN A 214 -2.08 17.66 -36.66
C ASN A 214 -3.35 17.78 -37.52
N ASP A 215 -3.22 17.49 -38.81
CA ASP A 215 -4.33 17.45 -39.76
C ASP A 215 -5.14 16.16 -39.65
N THR A 216 -6.38 16.18 -40.12
CA THR A 216 -7.25 14.99 -40.12
C THR A 216 -6.74 13.96 -41.13
N ASN A 217 -6.29 12.80 -40.64
CA ASN A 217 -5.76 11.71 -41.45
C ASN A 217 -6.48 10.40 -41.17
N SER A 218 -6.49 9.50 -42.15
CA SER A 218 -7.04 8.16 -41.98
C SER A 218 -6.03 7.31 -41.24
N CYS A 219 -6.34 6.90 -40.02
CA CYS A 219 -5.43 6.12 -39.19
C CYS A 219 -6.05 4.78 -38.81
N GLU A 220 -5.28 3.71 -38.93
CA GLU A 220 -5.62 2.42 -38.33
C GLU A 220 -5.19 2.47 -36.86
N VAL A 221 -6.18 2.37 -35.97
CA VAL A 221 -6.00 2.60 -34.53
C VAL A 221 -6.28 1.30 -33.80
N THR A 222 -5.29 0.81 -33.07
CA THR A 222 -5.50 -0.25 -32.09
C THR A 222 -5.72 0.39 -30.72
N TYR A 223 -6.91 0.20 -30.15
CA TYR A 223 -7.28 0.79 -28.87
C TYR A 223 -8.09 -0.19 -28.02
N TYR A 224 -8.24 0.13 -26.73
CA TYR A 224 -9.13 -0.59 -25.81
C TYR A 224 -9.93 0.40 -24.97
N GLY A 225 -11.06 -0.03 -24.43
CA GLY A 225 -11.99 0.81 -23.67
C GLY A 225 -13.39 0.87 -24.26
N THR A 226 -14.23 1.74 -23.69
CA THR A 226 -15.62 1.93 -24.12
C THR A 226 -15.78 3.23 -24.93
N ARG A 227 -16.67 3.20 -25.92
CA ARG A 227 -17.07 4.37 -26.71
C ARG A 227 -18.26 5.14 -26.12
N ALA A 228 -18.88 4.59 -25.08
CA ALA A 228 -20.12 5.14 -24.57
C ALA A 228 -19.87 6.50 -23.89
N LYS A 229 -20.44 7.57 -24.46
CA LYS A 229 -20.26 8.95 -24.01
C LYS A 229 -20.54 9.17 -22.53
N THR A 230 -21.49 8.43 -21.95
CA THR A 230 -21.79 8.48 -20.51
C THR A 230 -20.60 8.07 -19.65
N PHE A 231 -19.83 7.07 -20.07
CA PHE A 231 -18.61 6.66 -19.37
C PHE A 231 -17.45 7.63 -19.64
N VAL A 232 -17.34 8.10 -20.87
CA VAL A 232 -16.28 9.03 -21.29
C VAL A 232 -16.41 10.41 -20.64
N ARG A 233 -17.62 10.97 -20.54
CA ARG A 233 -17.86 12.32 -19.98
C ARG A 233 -18.34 12.31 -18.53
N GLY A 234 -18.95 11.22 -18.08
CA GLY A 234 -19.49 11.12 -16.72
C GLY A 234 -18.50 10.56 -15.70
N PHE A 235 -17.56 9.72 -16.15
CA PHE A 235 -16.59 9.03 -15.28
C PHE A 235 -15.14 9.22 -15.74
N ASP A 236 -14.89 10.09 -16.74
CA ASP A 236 -13.58 10.32 -17.35
C ASP A 236 -12.88 9.03 -17.85
N ILE A 237 -13.67 8.03 -18.27
CA ILE A 237 -13.16 6.77 -18.82
C ILE A 237 -13.08 6.88 -20.33
N TYR A 238 -11.92 7.31 -20.82
CA TYR A 238 -11.65 7.44 -22.25
C TYR A 238 -11.02 6.15 -22.82
N PRO A 239 -11.33 5.79 -24.09
CA PRO A 239 -10.62 4.72 -24.77
C PRO A 239 -9.14 5.07 -24.94
N GLN A 240 -8.28 4.06 -24.82
CA GLN A 240 -6.82 4.23 -24.83
C GLN A 240 -6.19 3.60 -26.07
N ILE A 241 -5.33 4.36 -26.76
CA ILE A 241 -4.62 3.91 -27.95
C ILE A 241 -3.35 3.18 -27.55
N LEU A 242 -3.12 2.04 -28.21
CA LEU A 242 -1.96 1.16 -28.05
C LEU A 242 -1.02 1.21 -29.26
N ASN A 243 -1.56 1.40 -30.46
CA ASN A 243 -0.77 1.61 -31.67
C ASN A 243 -1.59 2.40 -32.68
N VAL A 244 -0.92 3.16 -33.54
CA VAL A 244 -1.54 3.96 -34.59
C VAL A 244 -0.68 3.99 -35.83
N GLU A 245 -1.30 3.75 -36.98
CA GLU A 245 -0.68 3.87 -38.28
C GLU A 245 -1.51 4.82 -39.15
N CYS A 246 -0.99 6.00 -39.43
CA CYS A 246 -1.69 7.03 -40.17
C CYS A 246 -1.24 7.09 -41.63
N SER A 247 -2.22 7.15 -42.54
CA SER A 247 -2.02 7.41 -43.96
C SER A 247 -2.64 8.75 -44.35
N PRO A 248 -1.96 9.55 -45.19
CA PRO A 248 -2.49 10.81 -45.66
C PRO A 248 -3.76 10.60 -46.48
N LEU A 249 -4.75 11.49 -46.33
CA LEU A 249 -5.93 11.48 -47.19
C LEU A 249 -5.54 11.88 -48.62
N SER A 250 -5.95 11.09 -49.61
CA SER A 250 -5.71 11.45 -51.01
C SER A 250 -6.76 12.46 -51.47
N VAL A 251 -6.31 13.51 -52.16
CA VAL A 251 -7.20 14.52 -52.76
C VAL A 251 -7.46 14.11 -54.21
N ASN A 252 -8.62 13.52 -54.47
CA ASN A 252 -9.09 13.26 -55.84
C ASN A 252 -10.26 14.19 -56.16
N GLY A 253 -10.07 15.11 -57.10
CA GLY A 253 -11.16 15.92 -57.66
C GLY A 253 -11.87 16.89 -56.71
N GLY A 254 -11.19 17.37 -55.65
CA GLY A 254 -11.75 18.36 -54.71
C GLY A 254 -12.51 17.77 -53.51
N ALA A 255 -12.56 16.44 -53.37
CA ALA A 255 -13.06 15.75 -52.19
C ALA A 255 -11.93 14.97 -51.51
N LEU A 256 -11.82 15.09 -50.18
CA LEU A 256 -10.93 14.24 -49.38
C LEU A 256 -11.49 12.81 -49.40
N GLN A 257 -10.70 11.85 -49.86
CA GLN A 257 -11.08 10.43 -49.86
C GLN A 257 -10.10 9.63 -49.00
N ALA A 258 -10.61 8.61 -48.31
CA ALA A 258 -9.78 7.60 -47.67
C ALA A 258 -8.85 6.95 -48.71
N PRO A 259 -7.61 6.58 -48.33
CA PRO A 259 -6.71 5.89 -49.23
C PRO A 259 -7.38 4.60 -49.76
N GLN A 260 -7.40 4.42 -51.07
CA GLN A 260 -7.84 3.16 -51.69
C GLN A 260 -6.91 2.04 -51.22
N GLN A 261 -7.46 1.02 -50.55
CA GLN A 261 -6.71 -0.20 -50.24
C GLN A 261 -6.16 -0.77 -51.56
N PRO A 262 -4.87 -1.16 -51.64
CA PRO A 262 -4.37 -1.88 -52.80
C PRO A 262 -5.18 -3.17 -52.95
N ALA A 263 -5.66 -3.42 -54.17
CA ALA A 263 -6.42 -4.63 -54.48
C ALA A 263 -5.66 -5.87 -53.98
N PRO A 264 -6.35 -6.87 -53.41
CA PRO A 264 -5.70 -8.11 -53.01
C PRO A 264 -4.97 -8.68 -54.23
N ALA A 265 -3.68 -8.95 -54.07
CA ALA A 265 -2.93 -9.72 -55.06
C ALA A 265 -3.66 -11.06 -55.22
N MET A 266 -4.32 -11.23 -56.37
CA MET A 266 -4.87 -12.53 -56.74
C MET A 266 -3.73 -13.54 -56.86
N PRO A 267 -3.96 -14.80 -56.48
CA PRO A 267 -2.95 -15.85 -56.44
C PRO A 267 -2.32 -16.15 -57.80
#